data_AF-A0AAE1KDB1-F1
#
_entry.id   AF-A0AAE1KDB1-F1
#
_cell.length_a   1.000
_cell.length_b   1.000
_cell.length_c   1.000
_cell.angle_alpha   90.00
_cell.angle_beta   90.00
_cell.angle_gamma   90.00
#
_symmetry.space_group_name_H-M   'P 1'
#
loop_
_entity.id
_entity.type
_entity.pdbx_description
1 polymer ?
#
loop_
_entity_poly.entity_id
_entity_poly.type
_entity_poly.pdbx_seq_one_letter_code
_entity_poly.pdbx_strand_id
1 'polypeptide(L)'
;MIVEALLCVSLLVLLYLSLRRPPGLPPGRWGLPLVGYVPLTTRSIPQQLADLRNKHGDIYMWRIGTQIQVFLHDHQLIKEAFTRPEFQDRVDFKGLRFMDPNKLGIIHSNGEHWHNNRRFTLRQLRDLGMGKSKLVSAVQSQSSLLVQELKKQAGRPAPIPNTLSLAIINVIWHMVSGKEFSLTDPKITQFCQLLNEALEKLNLLLVPDYLPWLYSVLPNKVIGRIFGIDRTSDTRNKLYKYFIDDIEEHQRTLDPNNPRDFIDGYLMEMEGRKDDPQSTLSVQMQMFHDIDERKQPGTSVGCSTVTVHNSCRYWDKPDHFQPERWLDENNKFTSKKEGFIPFSIGKRQCAGESLARMELLIFTTALFQSLNFSIPPGNTLSLEVNPGDAIVSLPIHQDLIVTIRK
;
A
#
# COMPACT_ATOMS: atom_id res chain seq x y z
N MET A 1 -2.14 52.69 21.30
CA MET A 1 -3.43 52.39 20.62
C MET A 1 -3.35 52.32 19.10
N ILE A 2 -2.67 53.25 18.40
CA ILE A 2 -2.59 53.24 16.92
C ILE A 2 -1.75 52.07 16.40
N VAL A 3 -0.62 51.76 17.06
CA VAL A 3 0.26 50.64 16.66
C VAL A 3 -0.44 49.30 16.86
N GLU A 4 -1.14 49.10 17.96
CA GLU A 4 -1.92 47.87 18.21
C GLU A 4 -3.06 47.72 17.19
N ALA A 5 -3.74 48.81 16.84
CA ALA A 5 -4.79 48.79 15.82
C ALA A 5 -4.22 48.44 14.43
N LEU A 6 -3.08 49.03 14.04
CA LEU A 6 -2.41 48.72 12.78
C LEU A 6 -1.89 47.28 12.73
N LEU A 7 -1.37 46.76 13.85
CA LEU A 7 -0.96 45.36 13.97
C LEU A 7 -2.17 44.42 13.85
N CYS A 8 -3.29 44.71 14.50
CA CYS A 8 -4.52 43.93 14.37
C CYS A 8 -5.06 43.94 12.93
N VAL A 9 -5.11 45.10 12.28
CA VAL A 9 -5.53 45.20 10.87
C VAL A 9 -4.58 44.42 9.96
N SER A 10 -3.27 44.54 10.16
CA SER A 10 -2.26 43.79 9.38
C SER A 10 -2.39 42.29 9.58
N LEU A 11 -2.61 41.83 10.83
CA LEU A 11 -2.86 40.42 11.14
C LEU A 11 -4.15 39.91 10.47
N LEU A 12 -5.23 40.70 10.49
CA LEU A 12 -6.49 40.36 9.82
C LEU A 12 -6.33 40.31 8.30
N VAL A 13 -5.56 41.22 7.71
CA VAL A 13 -5.25 41.19 6.26
C VAL A 13 -4.40 39.96 5.92
N LEU A 14 -3.36 39.66 6.70
CA LEU A 14 -2.54 38.45 6.51
C LEU A 14 -3.36 37.17 6.69
N LEU A 15 -4.26 37.13 7.67
CA LEU A 15 -5.19 36.03 7.89
C LEU A 15 -6.16 35.90 6.70
N TYR A 16 -6.72 37.00 6.23
CA TYR A 16 -7.62 37.01 5.08
C TYR A 16 -6.91 36.53 3.80
N LEU A 17 -5.70 37.01 3.54
CA LEU A 17 -4.90 36.59 2.40
C LEU A 17 -4.49 35.11 2.48
N SER A 18 -4.18 34.61 3.68
CA SER A 18 -3.82 33.19 3.88
C SER A 18 -5.04 32.24 3.82
N LEU A 19 -6.24 32.73 4.14
CA LEU A 19 -7.49 31.99 3.98
C LEU A 19 -7.97 31.93 2.53
N ARG A 20 -7.53 32.85 1.67
CA ARG A 20 -7.85 32.80 0.24
C ARG A 20 -7.16 31.61 -0.43
N ARG A 21 -7.93 30.86 -1.20
CA ARG A 21 -7.42 29.79 -2.05
C ARG A 21 -6.71 30.40 -3.27
N PRO A 22 -5.47 29.98 -3.60
CA PRO A 22 -4.79 30.40 -4.82
C PRO A 22 -5.61 30.09 -6.09
N PRO A 23 -5.56 30.97 -7.11
CA PRO A 23 -6.18 30.69 -8.41
C PRO A 23 -5.48 29.51 -9.10
N GLY A 24 -6.20 28.77 -9.95
CA GLY A 24 -5.67 27.63 -10.72
C GLY A 24 -5.73 26.28 -10.01
N LEU A 25 -6.06 26.24 -8.70
CA LEU A 25 -6.28 24.97 -8.00
C LEU A 25 -7.70 24.42 -8.25
N PRO A 26 -7.87 23.08 -8.25
CA PRO A 26 -9.19 22.46 -8.36
C PRO A 26 -10.17 22.91 -7.27
N PRO A 27 -11.50 22.78 -7.50
CA PRO A 27 -12.49 22.95 -6.44
C PRO A 27 -12.28 21.94 -5.30
N GLY A 28 -12.71 22.26 -4.08
CA GLY A 28 -12.60 21.34 -2.95
C GLY A 28 -12.40 22.00 -1.59
N ARG A 29 -11.88 21.21 -0.64
CA ARG A 29 -11.73 21.59 0.78
C ARG A 29 -10.41 22.30 1.04
N TRP A 30 -10.48 23.60 1.36
CA TRP A 30 -9.30 24.42 1.66
C TRP A 30 -8.99 24.51 3.16
N GLY A 31 -9.96 24.85 4.00
CA GLY A 31 -9.78 24.96 5.45
C GLY A 31 -8.79 26.05 5.89
N LEU A 32 -8.14 25.87 7.04
CA LEU A 32 -7.25 26.85 7.68
C LEU A 32 -5.78 26.70 7.23
N PRO A 33 -4.95 27.75 7.23
CA PRO A 33 -3.60 27.73 6.62
C PRO A 33 -2.64 26.65 7.15
N LEU A 34 -2.68 26.33 8.45
CA LEU A 34 -1.72 25.40 9.09
C LEU A 34 -2.28 24.00 9.33
N VAL A 35 -3.60 23.87 9.43
CA VAL A 35 -4.28 22.61 9.77
C VAL A 35 -5.02 22.04 8.55
N GLY A 36 -5.22 22.84 7.52
CA GLY A 36 -6.03 22.48 6.36
C GLY A 36 -7.50 22.35 6.75
N TYR A 37 -8.20 21.47 6.05
CA TYR A 37 -9.57 21.12 6.37
C TYR A 37 -9.61 19.85 7.22
N VAL A 38 -9.99 20.00 8.49
CA VAL A 38 -10.20 18.88 9.41
C VAL A 38 -11.67 18.46 9.34
N PRO A 39 -11.97 17.22 8.94
CA PRO A 39 -13.35 16.75 8.86
C PRO A 39 -13.87 16.44 10.27
N LEU A 40 -14.80 17.25 10.78
CA LEU A 40 -15.52 16.97 12.02
C LEU A 40 -16.72 16.04 11.73
N THR A 41 -16.45 14.80 11.34
CA THR A 41 -17.49 13.83 10.98
C THR A 41 -17.07 12.39 11.33
N THR A 42 -18.06 11.54 11.55
CA THR A 42 -17.90 10.09 11.76
C THR A 42 -17.79 9.31 10.45
N ARG A 43 -17.97 9.96 9.29
CA ARG A 43 -17.88 9.31 7.98
C ARG A 43 -16.46 8.89 7.64
N SER A 44 -16.31 7.71 7.04
CA SER A 44 -15.01 7.19 6.61
C SER A 44 -14.39 8.03 5.49
N ILE A 45 -13.06 7.97 5.33
CA ILE A 45 -12.36 8.69 4.26
C ILE A 45 -12.95 8.41 2.87
N PRO A 46 -13.22 7.14 2.47
CA PRO A 46 -13.85 6.86 1.18
C PRO A 46 -15.20 7.53 0.98
N GLN A 47 -16.06 7.57 2.02
CA GLN A 47 -17.35 8.24 1.96
C GLN A 47 -17.19 9.75 1.76
N GLN A 48 -16.23 10.37 2.46
CA GLN A 48 -15.96 11.79 2.31
C GLN A 48 -15.41 12.15 0.92
N LEU A 49 -14.60 11.27 0.32
CA LEU A 49 -14.14 11.40 -1.06
C LEU A 49 -15.33 11.30 -2.04
N ALA A 50 -16.25 10.35 -1.83
CA ALA A 50 -17.47 10.25 -2.63
C ALA A 50 -18.35 11.51 -2.53
N ASP A 51 -18.54 12.07 -1.34
CA ASP A 51 -19.29 13.31 -1.13
C ASP A 51 -18.65 14.50 -1.89
N LEU A 52 -17.32 14.60 -1.86
CA LEU A 52 -16.58 15.63 -2.59
C LEU A 52 -16.72 15.49 -4.09
N ARG A 53 -16.64 14.27 -4.61
CA ARG A 53 -16.88 13.98 -6.02
C ARG A 53 -18.28 14.42 -6.44
N ASN A 54 -19.30 14.05 -5.66
CA ASN A 54 -20.70 14.42 -5.96
C ASN A 54 -20.89 15.94 -6.02
N LYS A 55 -20.12 16.70 -5.24
CA LYS A 55 -20.18 18.17 -5.20
C LYS A 55 -19.34 18.87 -6.26
N HIS A 56 -18.18 18.30 -6.63
CA HIS A 56 -17.15 19.00 -7.40
C HIS A 56 -16.80 18.34 -8.74
N GLY A 57 -17.36 17.19 -9.05
CA GLY A 57 -17.08 16.42 -10.25
C GLY A 57 -15.85 15.53 -10.09
N ASP A 58 -15.20 15.21 -11.22
CA ASP A 58 -14.17 14.17 -11.27
C ASP A 58 -12.75 14.65 -10.88
N ILE A 59 -12.59 15.96 -10.66
CA ILE A 59 -11.34 16.59 -10.22
C ILE A 59 -11.64 17.52 -9.06
N TYR A 60 -11.12 17.18 -7.89
CA TYR A 60 -11.20 18.05 -6.72
C TYR A 60 -9.97 17.91 -5.85
N MET A 61 -9.84 18.82 -4.88
CA MET A 61 -8.75 18.80 -3.92
C MET A 61 -9.22 18.74 -2.46
N TRP A 62 -8.32 18.28 -1.61
CA TRP A 62 -8.42 18.38 -0.16
C TRP A 62 -7.06 18.83 0.39
N ARG A 63 -7.03 19.98 1.04
CA ARG A 63 -5.87 20.41 1.83
C ARG A 63 -5.91 19.75 3.20
N ILE A 64 -4.99 18.81 3.45
CA ILE A 64 -4.83 18.12 4.74
C ILE A 64 -3.56 18.68 5.39
N GLY A 65 -3.71 19.36 6.53
CA GLY A 65 -2.61 20.13 7.09
C GLY A 65 -2.13 21.20 6.12
N THR A 66 -0.84 21.19 5.78
CA THR A 66 -0.26 22.11 4.78
C THR A 66 -0.15 21.49 3.38
N GLN A 67 -0.50 20.21 3.21
CA GLN A 67 -0.37 19.48 1.94
C GLN A 67 -1.66 19.55 1.12
N ILE A 68 -1.53 19.74 -0.20
CA ILE A 68 -2.66 19.75 -1.12
C ILE A 68 -2.72 18.38 -1.82
N GLN A 69 -3.82 17.66 -1.61
CA GLN A 69 -4.11 16.40 -2.30
C GLN A 69 -5.16 16.67 -3.38
N VAL A 70 -4.85 16.36 -4.64
CA VAL A 70 -5.77 16.39 -5.78
C VAL A 70 -6.18 14.96 -6.08
N PHE A 71 -7.48 14.73 -6.24
CA PHE A 71 -8.03 13.41 -6.50
C PHE A 71 -8.69 13.33 -7.88
N LEU A 72 -8.31 12.30 -8.64
CA LEU A 72 -8.90 11.95 -9.93
C LEU A 72 -9.88 10.78 -9.78
N HIS A 73 -11.06 10.91 -10.38
CA HIS A 73 -12.21 10.00 -10.19
C HIS A 73 -12.78 9.40 -11.48
N ASP A 74 -12.22 9.75 -12.63
CA ASP A 74 -12.59 9.20 -13.93
C ASP A 74 -11.47 8.29 -14.46
N HIS A 75 -11.83 7.12 -14.97
CA HIS A 75 -10.90 6.13 -15.49
C HIS A 75 -10.03 6.68 -16.63
N GLN A 76 -10.60 7.40 -17.59
CA GLN A 76 -9.83 7.95 -18.71
C GLN A 76 -8.90 9.06 -18.23
N LEU A 77 -9.39 9.93 -17.35
CA LEU A 77 -8.58 10.97 -16.75
C LEU A 77 -7.39 10.41 -15.96
N ILE A 78 -7.62 9.39 -15.14
CA ILE A 78 -6.55 8.70 -14.39
C ILE A 78 -5.56 8.08 -15.37
N LYS A 79 -6.05 7.43 -16.42
CA LYS A 79 -5.21 6.80 -17.44
C LYS A 79 -4.34 7.84 -18.15
N GLU A 80 -4.91 8.97 -18.54
CA GLU A 80 -4.19 10.06 -19.16
C GLU A 80 -3.13 10.63 -18.20
N ALA A 81 -3.51 11.00 -16.98
CA ALA A 81 -2.60 11.56 -15.99
C ALA A 81 -1.43 10.61 -15.68
N PHE A 82 -1.70 9.33 -15.38
CA PHE A 82 -0.68 8.38 -14.92
C PHE A 82 0.23 7.85 -16.03
N THR A 83 -0.01 8.23 -17.30
CA THR A 83 0.93 7.99 -18.40
C THR A 83 1.97 9.10 -18.55
N ARG A 84 1.67 10.30 -18.06
CA ARG A 84 2.52 11.48 -18.18
C ARG A 84 3.63 11.48 -17.12
N PRO A 85 4.88 11.89 -17.43
CA PRO A 85 6.01 11.92 -16.48
C PRO A 85 5.77 12.71 -15.20
N GLU A 86 5.00 13.79 -15.29
CA GLU A 86 4.75 14.75 -14.20
C GLU A 86 3.98 14.14 -13.02
N PHE A 87 3.26 13.02 -13.23
CA PHE A 87 2.48 12.33 -12.20
C PHE A 87 3.14 11.02 -11.74
N GLN A 88 4.38 10.75 -12.15
CA GLN A 88 5.06 9.50 -11.80
C GLN A 88 5.76 9.55 -10.45
N ASP A 89 6.04 10.74 -9.91
CA ASP A 89 6.81 10.86 -8.68
C ASP A 89 5.97 10.60 -7.42
N ARG A 90 6.63 10.06 -6.39
CA ARG A 90 6.10 9.87 -5.04
C ARG A 90 6.48 11.03 -4.15
N VAL A 91 5.53 11.46 -3.34
CA VAL A 91 5.76 12.45 -2.29
C VAL A 91 6.64 11.83 -1.22
N ASP A 92 7.64 12.59 -0.76
CA ASP A 92 8.49 12.19 0.36
C ASP A 92 7.79 12.49 1.70
N PHE A 93 7.18 11.46 2.27
CA PHE A 93 6.67 11.50 3.64
C PHE A 93 7.67 10.85 4.59
N LYS A 94 8.11 11.60 5.60
CA LYS A 94 9.02 11.14 6.66
C LYS A 94 8.43 9.94 7.41
N GLY A 95 7.11 9.87 7.59
CA GLY A 95 6.41 8.72 8.17
C GLY A 95 6.57 7.43 7.37
N LEU A 96 6.75 7.50 6.04
CA LEU A 96 7.01 6.33 5.19
C LEU A 96 8.48 5.88 5.22
N ARG A 97 9.40 6.71 5.74
CA ARG A 97 10.82 6.36 5.91
C ARG A 97 11.05 5.26 6.94
N PHE A 98 10.03 4.86 7.70
CA PHE A 98 10.08 3.60 8.43
C PHE A 98 10.20 2.39 7.49
N MET A 99 9.48 2.38 6.37
CA MET A 99 9.58 1.27 5.41
C MET A 99 10.86 1.39 4.57
N ASP A 100 11.26 2.62 4.29
CA ASP A 100 12.36 2.91 3.38
C ASP A 100 13.10 4.19 3.77
N PRO A 101 14.03 4.14 4.75
CA PRO A 101 14.75 5.31 5.25
C PRO A 101 15.50 6.11 4.18
N ASN A 102 15.96 5.44 3.12
CA ASN A 102 16.81 6.04 2.10
C ASN A 102 16.10 6.30 0.76
N LYS A 103 14.78 6.03 0.69
CA LYS A 103 13.97 6.16 -0.53
C LYS A 103 14.50 5.28 -1.68
N LEU A 104 14.95 4.07 -1.34
CA LEU A 104 15.46 3.08 -2.27
C LEU A 104 14.35 2.12 -2.74
N GLY A 105 14.71 1.04 -3.42
CA GLY A 105 13.72 0.07 -3.92
C GLY A 105 12.79 0.61 -5.02
N ILE A 106 11.57 0.05 -5.08
CA ILE A 106 10.66 0.24 -6.24
C ILE A 106 9.31 0.91 -5.91
N ILE A 107 9.04 1.19 -4.63
CA ILE A 107 7.75 1.71 -4.16
C ILE A 107 7.80 3.23 -3.97
N HIS A 108 8.72 3.73 -3.15
CA HIS A 108 8.82 5.14 -2.74
C HIS A 108 9.92 5.93 -3.47
N SER A 109 10.81 5.24 -4.18
CA SER A 109 11.86 5.87 -4.98
C SER A 109 11.32 6.60 -6.21
N ASN A 110 12.10 7.54 -6.75
CA ASN A 110 11.77 8.35 -7.93
C ASN A 110 12.93 8.39 -8.93
N GLY A 111 12.67 8.97 -10.11
CA GLY A 111 13.67 9.18 -11.14
C GLY A 111 14.35 7.88 -11.62
N GLU A 112 15.62 8.01 -11.99
CA GLU A 112 16.42 6.91 -12.56
C GLU A 112 16.55 5.72 -11.61
N HIS A 113 16.71 5.97 -10.31
CA HIS A 113 16.75 4.93 -9.28
C HIS A 113 15.53 4.01 -9.37
N TRP A 114 14.34 4.60 -9.43
CA TRP A 114 13.11 3.84 -9.57
C TRP A 114 13.03 3.09 -10.90
N HIS A 115 13.36 3.75 -12.02
CA HIS A 115 13.29 3.13 -13.34
C HIS A 115 14.19 1.89 -13.44
N ASN A 116 15.43 1.99 -12.96
CA ASN A 116 16.42 0.93 -13.00
C ASN A 116 15.99 -0.25 -12.10
N ASN A 117 15.69 0.04 -10.83
CA ASN A 117 15.28 -0.99 -9.87
C ASN A 117 13.98 -1.68 -10.31
N ARG A 118 12.96 -0.94 -10.76
CA ARG A 118 11.69 -1.54 -11.21
C ARG A 118 11.89 -2.41 -12.45
N ARG A 119 12.68 -1.96 -13.43
CA ARG A 119 12.95 -2.75 -14.65
C ARG A 119 13.71 -4.03 -14.33
N PHE A 120 14.66 -3.96 -13.41
CA PHE A 120 15.34 -5.13 -12.88
C PHE A 120 14.34 -6.07 -12.18
N THR A 121 13.58 -5.57 -11.21
CA THR A 121 12.64 -6.39 -10.44
C THR A 121 11.62 -7.10 -11.31
N LEU A 122 11.00 -6.41 -12.27
CA LEU A 122 10.02 -7.01 -13.17
C LEU A 122 10.62 -8.10 -14.07
N ARG A 123 11.88 -7.93 -14.51
CA ARG A 123 12.58 -8.98 -15.27
C ARG A 123 12.83 -10.20 -14.38
N GLN A 124 13.42 -9.99 -13.20
CA GLN A 124 13.71 -11.08 -12.27
C GLN A 124 12.46 -11.86 -11.85
N LEU A 125 11.38 -11.18 -11.45
CA LEU A 125 10.14 -11.84 -11.05
C LEU A 125 9.58 -12.73 -12.18
N ARG A 126 9.64 -12.26 -13.43
CA ARG A 126 9.22 -13.05 -14.60
C ARG A 126 10.12 -14.27 -14.84
N ASP A 127 11.42 -14.12 -14.62
CA ASP A 127 12.38 -15.21 -14.82
C ASP A 127 12.22 -16.28 -13.74
N LEU A 128 11.95 -15.88 -12.49
CA LEU A 128 11.62 -16.74 -11.35
C LEU A 128 10.24 -17.41 -11.42
N GLY A 129 9.42 -17.06 -12.43
CA GLY A 129 8.20 -17.78 -12.73
C GLY A 129 6.91 -17.03 -12.42
N MET A 130 6.94 -15.73 -12.14
CA MET A 130 5.75 -14.90 -12.10
C MET A 130 5.01 -14.98 -13.44
N GLY A 131 3.84 -15.64 -13.45
CA GLY A 131 3.08 -15.93 -14.66
C GLY A 131 3.50 -17.19 -15.42
N LYS A 132 4.29 -18.09 -14.83
CA LYS A 132 4.73 -19.38 -15.40
C LYS A 132 4.39 -20.55 -14.47
N SER A 133 4.49 -21.78 -14.99
CA SER A 133 4.11 -23.02 -14.31
C SER A 133 4.92 -23.33 -13.03
N LYS A 134 6.22 -22.99 -12.97
CA LYS A 134 7.07 -23.28 -11.80
C LYS A 134 6.51 -22.68 -10.51
N LEU A 135 5.98 -21.46 -10.58
CA LEU A 135 5.42 -20.79 -9.41
C LEU A 135 4.03 -21.33 -9.06
N VAL A 136 3.24 -21.74 -10.06
CA VAL A 136 1.91 -22.32 -9.86
C VAL A 136 1.95 -23.52 -8.90
N SER A 137 2.93 -24.42 -9.05
CA SER A 137 3.07 -25.57 -8.14
C SER A 137 3.39 -25.16 -6.70
N ALA A 138 4.20 -24.13 -6.50
CA ALA A 138 4.49 -23.61 -5.16
C ALA A 138 3.23 -23.01 -4.51
N VAL A 139 2.47 -22.19 -5.24
CA VAL A 139 1.20 -21.63 -4.76
C VAL A 139 0.19 -22.74 -4.45
N GLN A 140 0.10 -23.77 -5.31
CA GLN A 140 -0.78 -24.92 -5.10
C GLN A 140 -0.41 -25.68 -3.81
N SER A 141 0.88 -25.90 -3.56
CA SER A 141 1.37 -26.51 -2.33
C SER A 141 0.95 -25.71 -1.09
N GLN A 142 1.21 -24.40 -1.08
CA GLN A 142 0.83 -23.51 0.03
C GLN A 142 -0.69 -23.46 0.23
N SER A 143 -1.48 -23.46 -0.86
CA SER A 143 -2.94 -23.49 -0.79
C SER A 143 -3.47 -24.80 -0.19
N SER A 144 -2.82 -25.93 -0.48
CA SER A 144 -3.20 -27.24 0.05
C SER A 144 -2.93 -27.32 1.56
N LEU A 145 -1.79 -26.78 2.01
CA LEU A 145 -1.47 -26.66 3.44
C LEU A 145 -2.47 -25.77 4.18
N LEU A 146 -2.84 -24.63 3.59
CA LEU A 146 -3.84 -23.73 4.16
C LEU A 146 -5.20 -24.43 4.32
N VAL A 147 -5.63 -25.20 3.31
CA VAL A 147 -6.87 -25.99 3.39
C VAL A 147 -6.79 -26.99 4.55
N GLN A 148 -5.67 -27.69 4.71
CA GLN A 148 -5.49 -28.65 5.82
C GLN A 148 -5.57 -27.94 7.18
N GLU A 149 -5.00 -26.75 7.30
CA GLU A 149 -5.06 -25.97 8.54
C GLU A 149 -6.50 -25.55 8.87
N LEU A 150 -7.23 -25.02 7.90
CA LEU A 150 -8.62 -24.61 8.07
C LEU A 150 -9.55 -25.79 8.41
N LYS A 151 -9.23 -27.01 7.95
CA LYS A 151 -9.96 -28.23 8.34
C LYS A 151 -9.86 -28.52 9.84
N LYS A 152 -8.79 -28.10 10.53
CA LYS A 152 -8.61 -28.34 11.98
C LYS A 152 -9.62 -27.57 12.84
N GLN A 153 -10.08 -26.40 12.37
CA GLN A 153 -11.10 -25.59 13.03
C GLN A 153 -12.52 -25.85 12.48
N ALA A 154 -12.71 -26.88 11.65
CA ALA A 154 -13.98 -27.14 11.01
C ALA A 154 -15.11 -27.38 12.03
N GLY A 155 -16.27 -26.77 11.78
CA GLY A 155 -17.47 -26.87 12.61
C GLY A 155 -17.49 -25.97 13.85
N ARG A 156 -16.46 -25.16 14.09
CA ARG A 156 -16.41 -24.21 15.22
C ARG A 156 -16.41 -22.77 14.71
N PRO A 157 -17.12 -21.84 15.37
CA PRO A 157 -16.92 -20.41 15.16
C PRO A 157 -15.49 -20.04 15.50
N ALA A 158 -14.75 -19.52 14.54
CA ALA A 158 -13.39 -19.02 14.73
C ALA A 158 -13.07 -17.96 13.68
N PRO A 159 -12.16 -17.01 13.95
CA PRO A 159 -11.66 -16.11 12.93
C PRO A 159 -10.89 -16.89 11.86
N ILE A 160 -10.73 -16.28 10.68
CA ILE A 160 -9.77 -16.82 9.70
C ILE A 160 -8.36 -16.75 10.32
N PRO A 161 -7.62 -17.88 10.37
CA PRO A 161 -6.31 -17.90 10.97
C PRO A 161 -5.33 -17.05 10.16
N ASN A 162 -4.34 -16.48 10.87
CA ASN A 162 -3.22 -15.75 10.25
C ASN A 162 -2.39 -16.62 9.28
N THR A 163 -2.62 -17.94 9.26
CA THR A 163 -2.00 -18.87 8.32
C THR A 163 -2.34 -18.59 6.86
N LEU A 164 -3.46 -17.89 6.57
CA LEU A 164 -3.74 -17.38 5.22
C LEU A 164 -2.65 -16.38 4.78
N SER A 165 -2.39 -15.37 5.60
CA SER A 165 -1.34 -14.38 5.32
C SER A 165 0.05 -15.03 5.26
N LEU A 166 0.31 -16.03 6.10
CA LEU A 166 1.55 -16.80 6.07
C LEU A 166 1.72 -17.60 4.78
N ALA A 167 0.67 -18.27 4.30
CA ALA A 167 0.74 -19.03 3.06
C ALA A 167 1.05 -18.13 1.86
N ILE A 168 0.47 -16.92 1.83
CA ILE A 168 0.75 -15.88 0.82
C ILE A 168 2.19 -15.38 0.95
N ILE A 169 2.63 -15.05 2.18
CA ILE A 169 4.00 -14.58 2.43
C ILE A 169 5.02 -15.64 2.01
N ASN A 170 4.78 -16.92 2.28
CA ASN A 170 5.65 -18.02 1.88
C ASN A 170 5.87 -18.09 0.37
N VAL A 171 4.84 -17.80 -0.46
CA VAL A 171 5.01 -17.76 -1.92
C VAL A 171 6.02 -16.67 -2.29
N ILE A 172 5.86 -15.48 -1.74
CA ILE A 172 6.77 -14.36 -2.00
C ILE A 172 8.16 -14.63 -1.41
N TRP A 173 8.24 -15.20 -0.21
CA TRP A 173 9.50 -15.51 0.46
C TRP A 173 10.30 -16.55 -0.31
N HIS A 174 9.64 -17.58 -0.82
CA HIS A 174 10.25 -18.58 -1.69
C HIS A 174 10.81 -17.95 -2.97
N MET A 175 10.08 -17.00 -3.57
CA MET A 175 10.60 -16.27 -4.73
C MET A 175 11.78 -15.35 -4.38
N VAL A 176 11.80 -14.78 -3.17
CA VAL A 176 12.79 -13.78 -2.79
C VAL A 176 14.09 -14.42 -2.29
N SER A 177 14.01 -15.43 -1.42
CA SER A 177 15.19 -16.06 -0.78
C SER A 177 15.26 -17.58 -0.93
N GLY A 178 14.40 -18.17 -1.77
CA GLY A 178 14.39 -19.63 -2.01
C GLY A 178 13.85 -20.46 -0.84
N LYS A 179 13.51 -19.84 0.29
CA LYS A 179 13.11 -20.50 1.53
C LYS A 179 11.59 -20.52 1.73
N GLU A 180 11.13 -21.55 2.43
CA GLU A 180 9.73 -21.68 2.87
C GLU A 180 9.71 -21.94 4.38
N PHE A 181 8.75 -21.31 5.08
CA PHE A 181 8.52 -21.56 6.50
C PHE A 181 7.37 -22.53 6.71
N SER A 182 7.44 -23.31 7.80
CA SER A 182 6.25 -24.00 8.27
C SER A 182 5.19 -22.98 8.68
N LEU A 183 3.91 -23.25 8.39
CA LEU A 183 2.79 -22.38 8.79
C LEU A 183 2.67 -22.21 10.31
N THR A 184 3.30 -23.10 11.09
CA THR A 184 3.34 -23.03 12.56
C THR A 184 4.68 -22.53 13.09
N ASP A 185 5.59 -22.08 12.23
CA ASP A 185 6.91 -21.61 12.65
C ASP A 185 6.76 -20.30 13.46
N PRO A 186 7.26 -20.25 14.71
CA PRO A 186 7.23 -19.05 15.53
C PRO A 186 7.93 -17.85 14.89
N LYS A 187 9.00 -18.08 14.11
CA LYS A 187 9.81 -17.04 13.47
C LYS A 187 8.95 -16.23 12.48
N ILE A 188 8.27 -16.90 11.55
CA ILE A 188 7.43 -16.22 10.56
C ILE A 188 6.12 -15.70 11.15
N THR A 189 5.59 -16.37 12.18
CA THR A 189 4.43 -15.88 12.92
C THR A 189 4.73 -14.54 13.58
N GLN A 190 5.91 -14.42 14.22
CA GLN A 190 6.39 -13.17 14.78
C GLN A 190 6.62 -12.10 13.72
N PHE A 191 7.19 -12.47 12.56
CA PHE A 191 7.33 -11.54 11.42
C PHE A 191 5.97 -10.97 11.00
N CYS A 192 4.94 -11.79 10.86
CA CYS A 192 3.60 -11.34 10.48
C CYS A 192 2.96 -10.44 11.53
N GLN A 193 3.15 -10.74 12.81
CA GLN A 193 2.68 -9.87 13.89
C GLN A 193 3.34 -8.49 13.82
N LEU A 194 4.67 -8.44 13.63
CA LEU A 194 5.41 -7.19 13.48
C LEU A 194 4.96 -6.41 12.24
N LEU A 195 4.67 -7.11 11.14
CA LEU A 195 4.15 -6.49 9.91
C LEU A 195 2.76 -5.88 10.11
N ASN A 196 1.83 -6.62 10.74
CA ASN A 196 0.49 -6.12 11.05
C ASN A 196 0.55 -4.91 11.99
N GLU A 197 1.38 -4.98 13.05
CA GLU A 197 1.60 -3.83 13.95
C GLU A 197 2.14 -2.59 13.24
N ALA A 198 2.98 -2.79 12.22
CA ALA A 198 3.52 -1.69 11.42
C ALA A 198 2.44 -1.08 10.50
N LEU A 199 1.59 -1.91 9.90
CA LEU A 199 0.49 -1.46 9.04
C LEU A 199 -0.57 -0.68 9.83
N GLU A 200 -0.96 -1.16 11.02
CA GLU A 200 -1.95 -0.47 11.88
C GLU A 200 -1.49 0.94 12.30
N LYS A 201 -0.19 1.14 12.49
CA LYS A 201 0.39 2.43 12.93
C LYS A 201 0.67 3.38 11.76
N LEU A 202 0.61 2.90 10.52
CA LEU A 202 1.01 3.66 9.34
C LEU A 202 0.26 5.00 9.21
N ASN A 203 -1.04 5.02 9.48
CA ASN A 203 -1.85 6.24 9.37
C ASN A 203 -1.40 7.32 10.38
N LEU A 204 -1.06 6.91 11.61
CA LEU A 204 -0.62 7.82 12.66
C LEU A 204 0.77 8.40 12.36
N LEU A 205 1.66 7.59 11.78
CA LEU A 205 3.02 8.01 11.40
C LEU A 205 3.06 9.11 10.34
N LEU A 206 2.01 9.24 9.54
CA LEU A 206 1.92 10.24 8.47
C LEU A 206 1.38 11.60 8.92
N VAL A 207 0.74 11.67 10.10
CA VAL A 207 0.15 12.91 10.58
C VAL A 207 1.17 14.07 10.66
N PRO A 208 2.41 13.85 11.15
CA PRO A 208 3.44 14.90 11.14
C PRO A 208 3.83 15.40 9.74
N ASP A 209 3.73 14.57 8.70
CA ASP A 209 4.03 14.98 7.31
C ASP A 209 2.98 15.93 6.74
N TYR A 210 1.73 15.80 7.20
CA TYR A 210 0.67 16.74 6.89
C TYR A 210 0.80 18.03 7.73
N LEU A 211 1.37 17.96 8.93
CA LEU A 211 1.51 19.09 9.86
C LEU A 211 2.99 19.38 10.16
N PRO A 212 3.81 19.78 9.16
CA PRO A 212 5.26 19.90 9.33
C PRO A 212 5.66 20.97 10.35
N TRP A 213 4.80 21.95 10.62
CA TRP A 213 5.02 22.95 11.67
C TRP A 213 5.12 22.33 13.08
N LEU A 214 4.62 21.12 13.30
CA LEU A 214 4.79 20.40 14.56
C LEU A 214 6.28 20.25 14.92
N TYR A 215 7.13 20.00 13.92
CA TYR A 215 8.59 19.88 14.12
C TYR A 215 9.25 21.19 14.55
N SER A 216 8.62 22.34 14.31
CA SER A 216 9.11 23.64 14.75
C SER A 216 8.63 24.02 16.15
N VAL A 217 7.54 23.41 16.64
CA VAL A 217 6.89 23.78 17.92
C VAL A 217 7.16 22.74 19.01
N LEU A 218 7.26 21.46 18.67
CA LEU A 218 7.44 20.36 19.61
C LEU A 218 8.81 19.71 19.42
N PRO A 219 9.50 19.30 20.51
CA PRO A 219 10.72 18.51 20.40
C PRO A 219 10.46 17.18 19.66
N ASN A 220 11.43 16.74 18.84
CA ASN A 220 11.32 15.49 18.06
C ASN A 220 10.97 14.26 18.92
N LYS A 221 11.48 14.18 20.16
CA LYS A 221 11.15 13.09 21.10
C LYS A 221 9.67 13.06 21.50
N VAL A 222 9.02 14.23 21.58
CA VAL A 222 7.60 14.33 21.92
C VAL A 222 6.76 13.89 20.73
N ILE A 223 7.09 14.37 19.53
CA ILE A 223 6.46 13.95 18.27
C ILE A 223 6.61 12.44 18.08
N GLY A 224 7.83 11.91 18.27
CA GLY A 224 8.13 10.50 18.12
C GLY A 224 7.37 9.61 19.09
N ARG A 225 7.13 10.09 20.32
CA ARG A 225 6.31 9.36 21.31
C ARG A 225 4.81 9.44 21.03
N ILE A 226 4.30 10.61 20.61
CA ILE A 226 2.86 10.82 20.33
C ILE A 226 2.43 10.02 19.09
N PHE A 227 3.20 10.13 18.01
CA PHE A 227 2.87 9.51 16.72
C PHE A 227 3.52 8.13 16.52
N GLY A 228 4.28 7.64 17.51
CA GLY A 228 4.85 6.30 17.54
C GLY A 228 6.10 6.08 16.68
N ILE A 229 6.77 7.13 16.21
CA ILE A 229 7.95 7.05 15.32
C ILE A 229 9.10 6.29 16.01
N ASP A 230 9.34 6.54 17.31
CA ASP A 230 10.45 5.92 18.05
C ASP A 230 10.26 4.40 18.18
N ARG A 231 9.05 3.97 18.62
CA ARG A 231 8.70 2.54 18.75
C ARG A 231 8.71 1.82 17.42
N THR A 232 8.38 2.53 16.35
CA THR A 232 8.31 1.97 15.00
C THR A 232 9.71 1.75 14.43
N SER A 233 10.71 2.56 14.79
CA SER A 233 12.11 2.32 14.40
C SER A 233 12.65 0.98 14.93
N ASP A 234 12.25 0.55 16.13
CA ASP A 234 12.61 -0.77 16.67
C ASP A 234 11.92 -1.91 15.92
N THR A 235 10.62 -1.76 15.63
CA THR A 235 9.87 -2.72 14.80
C THR A 235 10.53 -2.87 13.43
N ARG A 236 11.07 -1.79 12.85
CA ARG A 236 11.76 -1.79 11.56
C ARG A 236 13.00 -2.65 11.62
N ASN A 237 13.85 -2.39 12.61
CA ASN A 237 15.14 -3.06 12.74
C ASN A 237 14.91 -4.56 12.98
N LYS A 238 13.85 -4.93 13.73
CA LYS A 238 13.42 -6.31 13.88
C LYS A 238 13.00 -6.93 12.55
N LEU A 239 12.12 -6.28 11.78
CA LEU A 239 11.69 -6.76 10.46
C LEU A 239 12.87 -6.89 9.49
N TYR A 240 13.76 -5.90 9.46
CA TYR A 240 14.95 -5.88 8.63
C TYR A 240 15.88 -7.06 8.93
N LYS A 241 15.99 -7.45 10.21
CA LYS A 241 16.83 -8.58 10.61
C LYS A 241 16.42 -9.90 9.93
N TYR A 242 15.15 -10.09 9.61
CA TYR A 242 14.71 -11.29 8.88
C TYR A 242 15.27 -11.35 7.46
N PHE A 243 15.44 -10.19 6.82
CA PHE A 243 15.96 -10.11 5.46
C PHE A 243 17.49 -10.11 5.43
N ILE A 244 18.15 -9.46 6.39
CA ILE A 244 19.62 -9.39 6.39
C ILE A 244 20.26 -10.76 6.60
N ASP A 245 19.69 -11.60 7.47
CA ASP A 245 20.17 -12.96 7.70
C ASP A 245 20.14 -13.77 6.40
N ASP A 246 19.05 -13.65 5.63
CA ASP A 246 18.91 -14.30 4.32
C ASP A 246 19.92 -13.71 3.31
N ILE A 247 20.05 -12.38 3.22
CA ILE A 247 20.98 -11.73 2.28
C ILE A 247 22.44 -12.13 2.56
N GLU A 248 22.86 -12.14 3.83
CA GLU A 248 24.23 -12.53 4.21
C GLU A 248 24.52 -13.99 3.86
N GLU A 249 23.54 -14.88 4.05
CA GLU A 249 23.67 -16.28 3.64
C GLU A 249 23.84 -16.39 2.12
N HIS A 250 23.08 -15.62 1.34
CA HIS A 250 23.19 -15.62 -0.12
C HIS A 250 24.55 -15.08 -0.56
N GLN A 251 25.04 -14.00 0.05
CA GLN A 251 26.39 -13.48 -0.22
C GLN A 251 27.49 -14.52 0.01
N ARG A 252 27.36 -15.38 1.04
CA ARG A 252 28.34 -16.44 1.33
C ARG A 252 28.23 -17.65 0.40
N THR A 253 27.05 -17.90 -0.16
CA THR A 253 26.72 -19.14 -0.90
C THR A 253 26.40 -18.91 -2.38
N LEU A 254 26.58 -17.69 -2.88
CA LEU A 254 26.26 -17.30 -4.25
C LEU A 254 27.06 -18.12 -5.25
N ASP A 255 26.37 -18.83 -6.13
CA ASP A 255 26.93 -19.44 -7.34
C ASP A 255 26.48 -18.64 -8.57
N PRO A 256 27.39 -17.89 -9.22
CA PRO A 256 27.06 -17.10 -10.40
C PRO A 256 26.48 -17.90 -11.58
N ASN A 257 26.71 -19.22 -11.63
CA ASN A 257 26.20 -20.07 -12.70
C ASN A 257 24.78 -20.59 -12.44
N ASN A 258 24.32 -20.52 -11.18
CA ASN A 258 23.04 -21.09 -10.77
C ASN A 258 22.33 -20.19 -9.74
N PRO A 259 21.84 -19.02 -10.14
CA PRO A 259 21.08 -18.13 -9.25
C PRO A 259 19.80 -18.82 -8.77
N ARG A 260 19.59 -18.82 -7.45
CA ARG A 260 18.45 -19.53 -6.83
C ARG A 260 17.15 -18.73 -6.88
N ASP A 261 17.24 -17.43 -6.63
CA ASP A 261 16.11 -16.55 -6.32
C ASP A 261 16.43 -15.07 -6.61
N PHE A 262 15.54 -14.18 -6.13
CA PHE A 262 15.67 -12.75 -6.33
C PHE A 262 16.94 -12.17 -5.70
N ILE A 263 17.33 -12.62 -4.51
CA ILE A 263 18.51 -12.08 -3.82
C ILE A 263 19.77 -12.40 -4.62
N ASP A 264 19.95 -13.65 -5.06
CA ASP A 264 21.09 -14.02 -5.92
C ASP A 264 21.12 -13.18 -7.21
N GLY A 265 19.97 -13.06 -7.88
CA GLY A 265 19.86 -12.25 -9.10
C GLY A 265 20.22 -10.78 -8.86
N TYR A 266 19.84 -10.22 -7.71
CA TYR A 266 20.14 -8.83 -7.35
C TYR A 266 21.63 -8.64 -7.01
N LEU A 267 22.23 -9.58 -6.28
CA LEU A 267 23.66 -9.58 -5.97
C LEU A 267 24.51 -9.66 -7.24
N MET A 268 24.11 -10.51 -8.20
CA MET A 268 24.80 -10.63 -9.49
C MET A 268 24.70 -9.35 -10.34
N GLU A 269 23.52 -8.72 -10.41
CA GLU A 269 23.36 -7.46 -11.14
C GLU A 269 24.15 -6.32 -10.48
N MET A 270 24.21 -6.29 -9.14
CA MET A 270 25.05 -5.35 -8.42
C MET A 270 26.52 -5.52 -8.77
N GLU A 271 27.04 -6.75 -8.73
CA GLU A 271 28.44 -7.04 -9.06
C GLU A 271 28.74 -6.68 -10.52
N GLY A 272 27.83 -7.00 -11.44
CA GLY A 272 27.96 -6.67 -12.85
C GLY A 272 27.94 -5.16 -13.17
N ARG A 273 27.48 -4.32 -12.23
CA ARG A 273 27.41 -2.86 -12.37
C ARG A 273 28.29 -2.11 -11.38
N LYS A 274 29.21 -2.78 -10.67
CA LYS A 274 30.04 -2.13 -9.64
C LYS A 274 30.90 -0.98 -10.16
N ASP A 275 31.32 -1.06 -11.42
CA ASP A 275 32.16 -0.06 -12.09
C ASP A 275 31.33 1.00 -12.84
N ASP A 276 30.00 0.89 -12.84
CA ASP A 276 29.09 1.86 -13.45
C ASP A 276 28.81 3.01 -12.46
N PRO A 277 29.31 4.23 -12.72
CA PRO A 277 29.07 5.37 -11.83
C PRO A 277 27.60 5.82 -11.77
N GLN A 278 26.74 5.32 -12.67
CA GLN A 278 25.29 5.55 -12.65
C GLN A 278 24.52 4.40 -11.99
N SER A 279 25.19 3.38 -11.45
CA SER A 279 24.53 2.26 -10.78
C SER A 279 23.74 2.73 -9.56
N THR A 280 22.46 2.39 -9.54
CA THR A 280 21.53 2.72 -8.46
C THR A 280 21.20 1.50 -7.58
N LEU A 281 21.99 0.43 -7.68
CA LEU A 281 21.76 -0.82 -6.96
C LEU A 281 22.63 -0.88 -5.72
N SER A 282 22.01 -1.14 -4.56
CA SER A 282 22.72 -1.34 -3.31
C SER A 282 22.01 -2.35 -2.42
N VAL A 283 22.78 -3.14 -1.68
CA VAL A 283 22.29 -3.95 -0.53
C VAL A 283 22.24 -3.11 0.73
N GLN A 284 23.11 -2.10 0.83
CA GLN A 284 23.18 -1.26 2.01
C GLN A 284 22.00 -0.29 2.05
N MET A 285 21.17 -0.46 3.07
CA MET A 285 20.48 0.65 3.70
C MET A 285 21.54 1.52 4.39
N GLN A 286 22.36 2.26 3.62
CA GLN A 286 23.38 3.14 4.19
C GLN A 286 22.72 4.04 5.24
N MET A 287 23.21 3.97 6.47
CA MET A 287 22.69 4.74 7.60
C MET A 287 22.53 6.20 7.19
N PHE A 288 21.28 6.69 7.26
CA PHE A 288 20.87 8.10 7.14
C PHE A 288 21.95 9.00 6.55
N HIS A 289 22.19 8.91 5.24
CA HIS A 289 22.79 10.05 4.57
C HIS A 289 21.75 11.16 4.61
N ASP A 290 22.14 12.35 5.05
CA ASP A 290 21.33 13.57 5.04
C ASP A 290 20.87 13.84 3.60
N ILE A 291 19.76 13.21 3.22
CA ILE A 291 19.06 13.51 1.97
C ILE A 291 18.57 14.94 2.15
N ASP A 292 19.13 15.86 1.36
CA ASP A 292 18.82 17.28 1.34
C ASP A 292 17.31 17.51 1.52
N GLU A 293 16.93 17.96 2.72
CA GLU A 293 15.54 18.08 3.19
C GLU A 293 14.77 19.21 2.49
N ARG A 294 15.31 19.78 1.40
CA ARG A 294 14.92 21.06 0.81
C ARG A 294 13.98 20.99 -0.40
N LYS A 295 13.31 19.87 -0.63
CA LYS A 295 12.19 19.78 -1.61
C LYS A 295 10.98 19.13 -0.98
N GLN A 296 9.77 19.68 -0.96
CA GLN A 296 9.18 21.01 -1.19
C GLN A 296 7.67 20.79 -0.87
N PRO A 297 6.91 21.78 -0.38
CA PRO A 297 5.45 21.69 -0.35
C PRO A 297 4.95 21.55 -1.79
N GLY A 298 4.37 20.39 -2.11
CA GLY A 298 3.98 20.01 -3.48
C GLY A 298 2.55 19.51 -3.52
N THR A 299 1.84 19.84 -4.60
CA THR A 299 0.52 19.26 -4.85
C THR A 299 0.70 17.78 -5.20
N SER A 300 0.13 16.91 -4.38
CA SER A 300 0.12 15.48 -4.62
C SER A 300 -1.14 15.12 -5.41
N VAL A 301 -0.99 14.30 -6.44
CA VAL A 301 -2.10 13.90 -7.32
C VAL A 301 -2.29 12.41 -7.18
N GLY A 302 -3.42 12.01 -6.64
CA GLY A 302 -3.80 10.62 -6.44
C GLY A 302 -5.06 10.26 -7.23
N CYS A 303 -5.27 8.96 -7.41
CA CYS A 303 -6.57 8.43 -7.81
C CYS A 303 -7.24 7.80 -6.59
N SER A 304 -8.55 7.97 -6.47
CA SER A 304 -9.32 7.18 -5.50
C SER A 304 -9.87 5.95 -6.22
N THR A 305 -9.21 4.81 -6.04
CA THR A 305 -9.68 3.54 -6.65
C THR A 305 -11.05 3.17 -6.11
N VAL A 306 -11.29 3.37 -4.81
CA VAL A 306 -12.56 3.07 -4.15
C VAL A 306 -13.72 3.79 -4.81
N THR A 307 -13.59 5.09 -5.10
CA THR A 307 -14.68 5.85 -5.69
C THR A 307 -14.90 5.55 -7.18
N VAL A 308 -13.84 5.20 -7.93
CA VAL A 308 -13.96 4.70 -9.31
C VAL A 308 -14.66 3.33 -9.32
N HIS A 309 -14.28 2.44 -8.40
CA HIS A 309 -14.84 1.09 -8.28
C HIS A 309 -16.28 1.10 -7.74
N ASN A 310 -16.68 2.14 -7.01
CA ASN A 310 -18.06 2.33 -6.53
C ASN A 310 -18.84 3.38 -7.35
N SER A 311 -18.41 3.69 -8.56
CA SER A 311 -19.05 4.69 -9.41
C SER A 311 -20.18 4.09 -10.25
N CYS A 312 -21.39 4.66 -10.13
CA CYS A 312 -22.53 4.34 -11.02
C CYS A 312 -22.23 4.61 -12.51
N ARG A 313 -21.16 5.36 -12.83
CA ARG A 313 -20.70 5.55 -14.23
C ARG A 313 -20.24 4.24 -14.88
N TYR A 314 -19.64 3.34 -14.10
CA TYR A 314 -19.03 2.11 -14.61
C TYR A 314 -19.75 0.85 -14.14
N TRP A 315 -20.48 0.94 -13.02
CA TRP A 315 -21.06 -0.19 -12.33
C TRP A 315 -22.52 0.10 -12.02
N ASP A 316 -23.46 -0.68 -12.57
CA ASP A 316 -24.85 -0.70 -12.07
C ASP A 316 -24.83 -1.06 -10.57
N LYS A 317 -25.67 -0.54 -9.66
CA LYS A 317 -25.68 -0.95 -8.23
C LYS A 317 -24.27 -1.17 -7.58
N PRO A 318 -23.35 -0.17 -7.59
CA PRO A 318 -21.95 -0.35 -7.21
C PRO A 318 -21.74 -0.95 -5.81
N ASP A 319 -22.64 -0.68 -4.88
CA ASP A 319 -22.57 -1.16 -3.50
C ASP A 319 -22.97 -2.64 -3.33
N HIS A 320 -23.36 -3.33 -4.40
CA HIS A 320 -23.76 -4.74 -4.36
C HIS A 320 -22.66 -5.65 -4.93
N PHE A 321 -22.32 -6.68 -4.16
CA PHE A 321 -21.48 -7.78 -4.64
C PHE A 321 -22.23 -8.59 -5.71
N GLN A 322 -21.81 -8.45 -6.97
CA GLN A 322 -22.45 -9.10 -8.12
C GLN A 322 -21.38 -9.71 -9.04
N PRO A 323 -21.07 -11.02 -8.88
CA PRO A 323 -20.14 -11.73 -9.75
C PRO A 323 -20.55 -11.72 -11.24
N GLU A 324 -21.84 -11.66 -11.52
CA GLU A 324 -22.42 -11.66 -12.87
C GLU A 324 -21.97 -10.44 -13.69
N ARG A 325 -21.51 -9.37 -13.02
CA ARG A 325 -20.85 -8.24 -13.69
C ARG A 325 -19.68 -8.66 -14.54
N TRP A 326 -19.05 -9.79 -14.28
CA TRP A 326 -17.89 -10.25 -15.03
C TRP A 326 -18.26 -11.10 -16.24
N LEU A 327 -19.56 -11.31 -16.49
CA LEU A 327 -20.08 -12.04 -17.64
C LEU A 327 -20.56 -11.06 -18.72
N ASP A 328 -20.38 -11.45 -19.98
CA ASP A 328 -21.01 -10.79 -21.13
C ASP A 328 -22.42 -11.33 -21.39
N GLU A 329 -23.08 -10.84 -22.45
CA GLU A 329 -24.41 -11.26 -22.88
C GLU A 329 -24.53 -12.76 -23.21
N ASN A 330 -23.41 -13.44 -23.45
CA ASN A 330 -23.33 -14.87 -23.73
C ASN A 330 -22.86 -15.69 -22.50
N ASN A 331 -22.89 -15.10 -21.30
CA ASN A 331 -22.37 -15.67 -20.06
C ASN A 331 -20.87 -16.00 -20.08
N LYS A 332 -20.08 -15.33 -20.94
CA LYS A 332 -18.64 -15.53 -21.01
C LYS A 332 -17.90 -14.52 -20.12
N PHE A 333 -16.94 -15.01 -19.36
CA PHE A 333 -16.11 -14.18 -18.48
C PHE A 333 -15.28 -13.15 -19.26
N THR A 334 -15.28 -11.90 -18.79
CA THR A 334 -14.46 -10.80 -19.30
C THR A 334 -13.68 -10.16 -18.16
N SER A 335 -12.34 -10.21 -18.23
CA SER A 335 -11.46 -9.67 -17.19
C SER A 335 -11.21 -8.16 -17.27
N LYS A 336 -11.58 -7.53 -18.38
CA LYS A 336 -11.30 -6.11 -18.66
C LYS A 336 -12.60 -5.32 -18.67
N LYS A 337 -12.76 -4.45 -17.68
CA LYS A 337 -13.86 -3.49 -17.60
C LYS A 337 -13.32 -2.11 -17.32
N GLU A 338 -13.90 -1.12 -18.00
CA GLU A 338 -13.60 0.27 -17.71
C GLU A 338 -13.97 0.58 -16.25
N GLY A 339 -13.13 1.36 -15.57
CA GLY A 339 -13.31 1.63 -14.14
C GLY A 339 -12.81 0.52 -13.21
N PHE A 340 -12.32 -0.62 -13.72
CA PHE A 340 -11.68 -1.64 -12.87
C PHE A 340 -10.16 -1.51 -12.85
N ILE A 341 -9.65 -0.86 -11.81
CA ILE A 341 -8.21 -0.56 -11.65
C ILE A 341 -7.65 -1.01 -10.29
N PRO A 342 -7.84 -2.29 -9.86
CA PRO A 342 -7.40 -2.78 -8.54
C PRO A 342 -5.90 -2.74 -8.34
N PHE A 343 -5.12 -2.75 -9.42
CA PHE A 343 -3.66 -2.69 -9.39
C PHE A 343 -3.12 -1.33 -9.84
N SER A 344 -3.96 -0.29 -9.81
CA SER A 344 -3.72 1.01 -10.45
C SER A 344 -3.47 0.86 -11.96
N ILE A 345 -3.07 1.94 -12.63
CA ILE A 345 -2.75 1.99 -14.07
C ILE A 345 -1.57 2.93 -14.34
N GLY A 346 -1.03 2.88 -15.56
CA GLY A 346 0.08 3.75 -15.98
C GLY A 346 1.45 3.19 -15.59
N LYS A 347 2.49 4.05 -15.59
CA LYS A 347 3.88 3.60 -15.42
C LYS A 347 4.19 3.00 -14.04
N ARG A 348 3.39 3.38 -13.03
CA ARG A 348 3.50 2.94 -11.63
C ARG A 348 2.48 1.86 -11.23
N GLN A 349 1.85 1.18 -12.21
CA GLN A 349 0.98 0.02 -11.97
C GLN A 349 1.67 -1.03 -11.08
N CYS A 350 0.89 -1.80 -10.30
CA CYS A 350 1.43 -2.81 -9.39
C CYS A 350 2.45 -3.73 -10.08
N ALA A 351 3.65 -3.86 -9.52
CA ALA A 351 4.68 -4.75 -10.07
C ALA A 351 4.32 -6.24 -9.89
N GLY A 352 3.52 -6.55 -8.87
CA GLY A 352 3.12 -7.92 -8.51
C GLY A 352 1.73 -8.32 -9.02
N GLU A 353 1.09 -7.58 -9.94
CA GLU A 353 -0.27 -7.89 -10.39
C GLU A 353 -0.42 -9.34 -10.89
N SER A 354 0.51 -9.80 -11.73
CA SER A 354 0.45 -11.17 -12.28
C SER A 354 0.55 -12.24 -11.20
N LEU A 355 1.38 -12.00 -10.17
CA LEU A 355 1.50 -12.88 -9.01
C LEU A 355 0.21 -12.88 -8.19
N ALA A 356 -0.27 -11.69 -7.81
CA ALA A 356 -1.48 -11.53 -7.00
C ALA A 356 -2.71 -12.18 -7.66
N ARG A 357 -2.90 -12.02 -8.98
CA ARG A 357 -4.00 -12.67 -9.70
C ARG A 357 -3.93 -14.19 -9.68
N MET A 358 -2.71 -14.75 -9.82
CA MET A 358 -2.48 -16.19 -9.74
C MET A 358 -2.78 -16.72 -8.35
N GLU A 359 -2.25 -16.07 -7.31
CA GLU A 359 -2.50 -16.44 -5.92
C GLU A 359 -3.98 -16.34 -5.58
N LEU A 360 -4.63 -15.23 -5.91
CA LEU A 360 -6.07 -15.04 -5.69
C LEU A 360 -6.87 -16.18 -6.31
N LEU A 361 -6.57 -16.57 -7.56
CA LEU A 361 -7.27 -17.68 -8.21
C LEU A 361 -7.01 -19.01 -7.50
N ILE A 362 -5.74 -19.37 -7.26
CA ILE A 362 -5.38 -20.69 -6.72
C ILE A 362 -5.85 -20.85 -5.27
N PHE A 363 -5.58 -19.88 -4.40
CA PHE A 363 -6.03 -19.95 -3.01
C PHE A 363 -7.56 -19.99 -2.94
N THR A 364 -8.25 -19.10 -3.66
CA THR A 364 -9.72 -19.05 -3.65
C THR A 364 -10.32 -20.37 -4.15
N THR A 365 -9.82 -20.91 -5.26
CA THR A 365 -10.32 -22.18 -5.81
C THR A 365 -10.05 -23.35 -4.89
N ALA A 366 -8.84 -23.49 -4.33
CA ALA A 366 -8.51 -24.56 -3.39
C ALA A 366 -9.39 -24.54 -2.14
N LEU A 367 -9.63 -23.34 -1.59
CA LEU A 367 -10.50 -23.13 -0.44
C LEU A 367 -11.94 -23.55 -0.74
N PHE A 368 -12.55 -22.99 -1.79
CA PHE A 368 -13.96 -23.27 -2.11
C PHE A 368 -14.21 -24.67 -2.70
N GLN A 369 -13.19 -25.32 -3.27
CA GLN A 369 -13.30 -26.74 -3.67
C GLN A 369 -13.34 -27.68 -2.46
N SER A 370 -12.66 -27.32 -1.36
CA SER A 370 -12.48 -28.20 -0.20
C SER A 370 -13.36 -27.86 0.99
N LEU A 371 -13.86 -26.63 1.07
CA LEU A 371 -14.50 -26.06 2.26
C LEU A 371 -15.76 -25.29 1.89
N ASN A 372 -16.72 -25.25 2.82
CA ASN A 372 -17.82 -24.29 2.81
C ASN A 372 -17.63 -23.29 3.95
N PHE A 373 -18.00 -22.03 3.70
CA PHE A 373 -17.93 -20.94 4.67
C PHE A 373 -19.33 -20.48 5.02
N SER A 374 -19.59 -20.25 6.31
CA SER A 374 -20.87 -19.79 6.82
C SER A 374 -20.68 -18.87 8.02
N ILE A 375 -21.69 -18.08 8.32
CA ILE A 375 -21.69 -17.17 9.47
C ILE A 375 -22.21 -17.94 10.69
N PRO A 376 -21.69 -17.71 11.91
CA PRO A 376 -22.25 -18.29 13.12
C PRO A 376 -23.74 -17.97 13.30
N PRO A 377 -24.57 -18.92 13.79
CA PRO A 377 -26.00 -18.68 14.00
C PRO A 377 -26.25 -17.46 14.89
N GLY A 378 -27.11 -16.54 14.43
CA GLY A 378 -27.43 -15.30 15.15
C GLY A 378 -26.49 -14.13 14.88
N ASN A 379 -25.39 -14.32 14.15
CA ASN A 379 -24.48 -13.25 13.76
C ASN A 379 -24.86 -12.69 12.38
N THR A 380 -24.52 -11.42 12.15
CA THR A 380 -24.61 -10.77 10.84
C THR A 380 -23.21 -10.42 10.35
N LEU A 381 -22.97 -10.57 9.05
CA LEU A 381 -21.71 -10.19 8.43
C LEU A 381 -21.68 -8.67 8.26
N SER A 382 -20.62 -8.04 8.75
CA SER A 382 -20.28 -6.65 8.45
C SER A 382 -19.29 -6.59 7.30
N LEU A 383 -19.57 -5.72 6.34
CA LEU A 383 -18.65 -5.36 5.26
C LEU A 383 -17.99 -4.00 5.52
N GLU A 384 -18.13 -3.47 6.73
CA GLU A 384 -17.53 -2.20 7.10
C GLU A 384 -16.00 -2.33 7.22
N VAL A 385 -15.33 -1.26 6.84
CA VAL A 385 -13.88 -1.06 7.01
C VAL A 385 -13.65 -0.15 8.21
N ASN A 386 -12.48 -0.27 8.85
CA ASN A 386 -12.14 0.62 9.95
C ASN A 386 -12.12 2.08 9.45
N PRO A 387 -12.85 3.02 10.07
CA PRO A 387 -12.93 4.41 9.60
C PRO A 387 -11.59 5.15 9.57
N GLY A 388 -10.62 4.70 10.39
CA GLY A 388 -9.27 5.25 10.47
C GLY A 388 -8.31 4.78 9.37
N ASP A 389 -8.71 3.80 8.55
CA ASP A 389 -7.87 3.25 7.49
C ASP A 389 -7.81 4.19 6.28
N ALA A 390 -6.64 4.77 6.02
CA ALA A 390 -6.42 5.67 4.87
C ALA A 390 -5.61 5.04 3.74
N ILE A 391 -4.69 4.12 4.04
CA ILE A 391 -3.78 3.51 3.05
C ILE A 391 -4.14 2.07 2.71
N VAL A 392 -4.41 1.27 3.73
CA VAL A 392 -4.84 -0.12 3.58
C VAL A 392 -6.14 -0.26 4.36
N SER A 393 -7.23 -0.62 3.67
CA SER A 393 -8.50 -0.92 4.31
C SER A 393 -8.50 -2.37 4.76
N LEU A 394 -8.39 -2.60 6.07
CA LEU A 394 -8.45 -3.93 6.64
C LEU A 394 -9.91 -4.27 6.99
N PRO A 395 -10.37 -5.50 6.69
CA PRO A 395 -11.69 -5.94 7.13
C PRO A 395 -11.71 -6.04 8.66
N ILE A 396 -12.87 -5.81 9.27
CA ILE A 396 -13.04 -6.05 10.69
C ILE A 396 -12.95 -7.56 10.99
N HIS A 397 -12.38 -7.91 12.15
CA HIS A 397 -12.30 -9.29 12.60
C HIS A 397 -13.70 -9.86 12.87
N GLN A 398 -14.00 -11.00 12.25
CA GLN A 398 -15.30 -11.66 12.36
C GLN A 398 -15.11 -13.18 12.41
N ASP A 399 -15.88 -13.84 13.26
CA ASP A 399 -15.90 -15.29 13.35
C ASP A 399 -16.67 -15.89 12.17
N LEU A 400 -16.13 -16.97 11.60
CA LEU A 400 -16.74 -17.76 10.55
C LEU A 400 -16.80 -19.23 10.97
N ILE A 401 -17.77 -19.96 10.44
CA ILE A 401 -17.84 -21.41 10.53
C ILE A 401 -17.38 -21.99 9.18
N VAL A 402 -16.26 -22.70 9.22
CA VAL A 402 -15.74 -23.47 8.10
C VAL A 402 -16.23 -24.91 8.24
N THR A 403 -16.74 -25.51 7.17
CA THR A 403 -17.07 -26.95 7.13
C THR A 403 -16.42 -27.63 5.94
N ILE A 404 -16.17 -28.94 6.04
CA ILE A 404 -15.54 -29.70 4.96
C ILE A 404 -16.59 -29.92 3.86
N ARG A 405 -16.23 -29.57 2.63
CA ARG A 405 -17.04 -29.86 1.45
C ARG A 405 -16.84 -31.34 1.09
N LYS A 406 -17.95 -32.08 1.02
CA LYS A 406 -17.96 -33.50 0.65
C LYS A 406 -17.80 -33.70 -0.85
#